data_AF-A0A936HJ17-F1
#
_entry.id   AF-A0A936HJ17-F1
#
_cell.length_a   1.000
_cell.length_b   1.000
_cell.length_c   1.000
_cell.angle_alpha   90.00
_cell.angle_beta   90.00
_cell.angle_gamma   90.00
#
_symmetry.space_group_name_H-M   'P 1'
#
loop_
_entity.id
_entity.type
_entity.pdbx_description
1 polymer ?
#
loop_
_entity_poly.entity_id
_entity_poly.type
_entity_poly.pdbx_seq_one_letter_code
_entity_poly.pdbx_strand_id
1 'polypeptide(L)'
;MGVPRAAILAVVLAFMALMAPARAETPLTDRDIRQFIDSMPEMRAIAEKHEQEFRQYRDEFARDPKANSEAPFSKALAGVRSSPAYAEVDAAARRYGFDGAADWGRKADRISPTSLWKWSGVVRRSRPAWPRPA
;
A
#
# COMPACT_ATOMS: atom_id res chain seq x y z
N MET A 1 29.66 -8.28 -48.61
CA MET A 1 28.25 -7.86 -48.52
C MET A 1 28.16 -6.84 -47.39
N GLY A 2 27.94 -5.56 -47.72
CA GLY A 2 27.88 -4.49 -46.72
C GLY A 2 26.52 -4.48 -46.05
N VAL A 3 26.47 -4.49 -44.71
CA VAL A 3 25.22 -4.33 -43.98
C VAL A 3 24.63 -2.97 -44.36
N PRO A 4 23.39 -2.90 -44.88
CA PRO A 4 22.83 -1.64 -45.32
C PRO A 4 22.73 -0.70 -44.12
N ARG A 5 23.19 0.54 -44.28
CA ARG A 5 23.18 1.57 -43.22
C ARG A 5 21.80 1.73 -42.57
N ALA A 6 20.74 1.48 -43.33
CA ALA A 6 19.35 1.45 -42.85
C ALA A 6 19.07 0.32 -41.84
N ALA A 7 19.66 -0.86 -42.01
CA ALA A 7 19.50 -1.97 -41.06
C ALA A 7 20.22 -1.69 -39.73
N ILE A 8 21.36 -1.01 -39.77
CA ILE A 8 22.08 -0.59 -38.56
C ILE A 8 21.25 0.44 -37.79
N LEU A 9 20.66 1.42 -38.48
CA LEU A 9 19.83 2.44 -37.85
C LEU A 9 18.57 1.85 -37.19
N ALA A 10 17.92 0.88 -37.83
CA ALA A 10 16.75 0.19 -37.30
C ALA A 10 17.05 -0.62 -36.03
N VAL A 11 18.21 -1.28 -35.97
CA VAL A 11 18.65 -2.02 -34.79
C VAL A 11 18.96 -1.06 -33.63
N VAL A 12 19.59 0.08 -33.88
CA VAL A 12 19.88 1.09 -32.84
C VAL A 12 18.59 1.69 -32.27
N LEU A 13 17.61 2.01 -33.11
CA LEU A 13 16.31 2.51 -32.68
C LEU A 13 15.52 1.47 -31.85
N ALA A 14 15.56 0.20 -32.26
CA ALA A 14 14.94 -0.89 -31.51
C ALA A 14 15.63 -1.11 -30.14
N PHE A 15 16.95 -0.94 -30.06
CA PHE A 15 17.71 -1.06 -28.81
C PHE A 15 17.43 0.11 -27.84
N MET A 16 17.25 1.33 -28.36
CA MET A 16 16.85 2.47 -27.53
C MET A 16 15.42 2.34 -27.00
N ALA A 17 14.50 1.72 -27.75
CA ALA A 17 13.15 1.45 -27.26
C ALA A 17 13.11 0.43 -26.09
N LEU A 18 14.14 -0.42 -25.96
CA LEU A 18 14.30 -1.33 -24.83
C LEU A 18 14.82 -0.64 -23.55
N MET A 19 15.37 0.56 -23.66
CA MET A 19 15.82 1.39 -22.53
C MET A 19 14.66 2.20 -21.94
N ALA A 20 13.49 1.59 -21.81
CA ALA A 20 12.43 2.18 -21.00
C ALA A 20 12.94 2.29 -19.56
N PRO A 21 12.86 3.48 -18.92
CA PRO A 21 13.31 3.63 -17.56
C PRO A 21 12.51 2.67 -16.69
N ALA A 22 13.20 1.73 -16.05
CA ALA A 22 12.62 0.96 -14.96
C ALA A 22 12.06 1.99 -13.97
N ARG A 23 10.74 2.01 -13.78
CA ARG A 23 10.10 2.88 -12.79
C ARG A 23 10.61 2.44 -11.41
N ALA A 24 11.67 3.08 -10.95
CA ALA A 24 12.13 2.95 -9.58
C ALA A 24 10.95 3.36 -8.68
N GLU A 25 10.56 2.48 -7.76
CA GLU A 25 9.50 2.80 -6.82
C GLU A 25 9.86 4.06 -6.03
N THR A 26 8.94 5.02 -5.99
CA THR A 26 9.17 6.27 -5.27
C THR A 26 9.48 5.93 -3.79
N PRO A 27 10.59 6.43 -3.23
CA PRO A 27 10.90 6.21 -1.82
C PRO A 27 9.76 6.76 -0.94
N LEU A 28 9.46 6.07 0.16
CA LEU A 28 8.48 6.54 1.13
C LEU A 28 8.97 7.85 1.77
N THR A 29 8.08 8.83 1.84
CA THR A 29 8.34 10.11 2.51
C THR A 29 7.73 10.12 3.91
N ASP A 30 8.20 11.01 4.79
CA ASP A 30 7.59 11.24 6.11
C ASP A 30 6.12 11.69 5.99
N ARG A 31 5.75 12.29 4.86
CA ARG A 31 4.37 12.65 4.57
C ARG A 31 3.52 11.39 4.35
N ASP A 32 4.01 10.43 3.57
CA ASP A 32 3.29 9.17 3.31
C ASP A 32 3.02 8.40 4.59
N ILE A 33 4.01 8.35 5.50
CA ILE A 33 3.86 7.67 6.80
C ILE A 33 2.80 8.35 7.66
N ARG A 34 2.81 9.69 7.73
CA ARG A 34 1.81 10.44 8.49
C ARG A 34 0.41 10.27 7.92
N GLN A 35 0.24 10.43 6.60
CA GLN A 35 -1.04 10.21 5.91
C GLN A 35 -1.58 8.80 6.18
N PHE A 36 -0.70 7.79 6.18
CA PHE A 36 -1.09 6.42 6.52
C PHE A 36 -1.57 6.31 7.97
N ILE A 37 -0.79 6.79 8.94
CA ILE A 37 -1.16 6.76 10.37
C ILE A 37 -2.49 7.49 10.61
N ASP A 38 -2.68 8.66 10.00
CA ASP A 38 -3.88 9.48 10.15
C ASP A 38 -5.12 8.81 9.52
N SER A 39 -4.92 7.97 8.49
CA SER A 39 -5.99 7.22 7.83
C SER A 39 -6.45 5.97 8.61
N MET A 40 -5.58 5.41 9.48
CA MET A 40 -5.84 4.15 10.17
C MET A 40 -7.16 4.09 10.96
N PRO A 41 -7.57 5.13 11.72
CA PRO A 41 -8.83 5.09 12.47
C PRO A 41 -10.05 4.93 11.57
N GLU A 42 -10.09 5.65 10.45
CA GLU A 42 -11.21 5.58 9.51
C GLU A 42 -11.20 4.26 8.73
N MET A 43 -10.04 3.81 8.28
CA MET A 43 -9.90 2.52 7.59
C MET A 43 -10.33 1.36 8.49
N ARG A 44 -10.03 1.45 9.80
CA ARG A 44 -10.51 0.49 10.79
C ARG A 44 -12.03 0.52 10.93
N ALA A 45 -12.64 1.71 11.01
CA ALA A 45 -14.10 1.83 11.10
C ALA A 45 -14.80 1.23 9.86
N ILE A 46 -14.24 1.43 8.67
CA ILE A 46 -14.73 0.81 7.42
C ILE A 46 -14.59 -0.71 7.49
N ALA A 47 -13.43 -1.22 7.94
CA ALA A 47 -13.21 -2.66 8.07
C ALA A 47 -14.14 -3.33 9.09
N GLU A 48 -14.47 -2.63 10.19
CA GLU A 48 -15.43 -3.09 11.20
C GLU A 48 -16.87 -3.07 10.65
N LYS A 49 -17.24 -2.03 9.89
CA LYS A 49 -18.55 -1.93 9.22
C LYS A 49 -18.75 -3.04 8.17
N HIS A 50 -17.71 -3.36 7.42
CA HIS A 50 -17.70 -4.39 6.37
C HIS A 50 -17.01 -5.67 6.83
N GLU A 51 -17.26 -6.06 8.10
CA GLU A 51 -16.56 -7.18 8.73
C GLU A 51 -16.69 -8.47 7.92
N GLN A 52 -17.88 -8.73 7.34
CA GLN A 52 -18.13 -9.97 6.61
C GLN A 52 -17.23 -10.10 5.38
N GLU A 53 -17.04 -9.00 4.65
CA GLU A 53 -16.20 -8.93 3.47
C GLU A 53 -14.70 -9.07 3.80
N PHE A 54 -14.27 -8.51 4.94
CA PHE A 54 -12.87 -8.56 5.37
C PHE A 54 -12.53 -9.77 6.25
N ARG A 55 -13.52 -10.53 6.73
CA ARG A 55 -13.36 -11.62 7.71
C ARG A 55 -12.28 -12.62 7.30
N GLN A 56 -12.33 -13.10 6.06
CA GLN A 56 -11.38 -14.09 5.57
C GLN A 56 -9.93 -13.60 5.62
N TYR A 57 -9.69 -12.31 5.32
CA TYR A 57 -8.35 -11.71 5.33
C TYR A 57 -7.86 -11.43 6.75
N ARG A 58 -8.77 -11.05 7.65
CA ARG A 58 -8.47 -10.90 9.07
C ARG A 58 -8.11 -12.24 9.71
N ASP A 59 -8.90 -13.27 9.44
CA ASP A 59 -8.68 -14.61 9.99
C ASP A 59 -7.40 -15.23 9.41
N GLU A 60 -7.11 -14.98 8.13
CA GLU A 60 -5.84 -15.34 7.51
C GLU A 60 -4.67 -14.64 8.22
N PHE A 61 -4.75 -13.31 8.42
CA PHE A 61 -3.74 -12.52 9.15
C PHE A 61 -3.51 -13.00 10.59
N ALA A 62 -4.57 -13.41 11.28
CA ALA A 62 -4.49 -13.91 12.65
C ALA A 62 -3.85 -15.30 12.75
N ARG A 63 -4.08 -16.18 11.77
CA ARG A 63 -3.56 -17.56 11.79
C ARG A 63 -2.07 -17.63 11.46
N ASP A 64 -1.60 -16.81 10.52
CA ASP A 64 -0.19 -16.79 10.18
C ASP A 64 0.30 -15.37 9.85
N PRO A 65 0.73 -14.61 10.87
CA PRO A 65 1.29 -13.27 10.66
C PRO A 65 2.54 -13.25 9.78
N LYS A 66 3.20 -14.41 9.54
CA LYS A 66 4.42 -14.53 8.73
C LYS A 66 4.16 -15.11 7.33
N ALA A 67 3.15 -15.95 7.14
CA ALA A 67 2.78 -16.49 5.83
C ALA A 67 1.78 -15.62 5.07
N ASN A 68 1.20 -14.60 5.72
CA ASN A 68 0.53 -13.54 4.97
C ASN A 68 1.58 -12.74 4.21
N SER A 69 1.61 -12.99 2.90
CA SER A 69 2.28 -12.30 1.81
C SER A 69 2.88 -10.94 2.16
N GLU A 70 4.02 -10.60 1.57
CA GLU A 70 4.71 -9.29 1.64
C GLU A 70 3.78 -8.06 1.53
N ALA A 71 2.57 -8.22 0.98
CA ALA A 71 1.56 -7.20 0.77
C ALA A 71 0.15 -7.54 1.32
N PRO A 72 -0.06 -7.64 2.66
CA PRO A 72 -1.34 -8.05 3.25
C PRO A 72 -2.50 -7.07 3.00
N PHE A 73 -2.24 -5.76 2.94
CA PHE A 73 -3.26 -4.74 2.71
C PHE A 73 -3.71 -4.73 1.25
N SER A 74 -2.78 -4.80 0.29
CA SER A 74 -3.15 -4.92 -1.13
C SER A 74 -3.94 -6.19 -1.40
N LYS A 75 -3.60 -7.31 -0.76
CA LYS A 75 -4.34 -8.56 -0.90
C LYS A 75 -5.79 -8.43 -0.39
N ALA A 76 -5.97 -7.86 0.79
CA ALA A 76 -7.32 -7.64 1.34
C ALA A 76 -8.16 -6.76 0.40
N LEU A 77 -7.59 -5.67 -0.13
CA LEU A 77 -8.30 -4.76 -1.02
C LEU A 77 -8.58 -5.34 -2.41
N ALA A 78 -7.67 -6.15 -2.96
CA ALA A 78 -7.95 -6.90 -4.18
C ALA A 78 -9.12 -7.86 -3.98
N GLY A 79 -9.18 -8.48 -2.80
CA GLY A 79 -10.23 -9.38 -2.36
C GLY A 79 -11.63 -8.78 -2.30
N VAL A 80 -11.73 -7.54 -1.84
CA VAL A 80 -13.00 -6.82 -1.71
C VAL A 80 -13.29 -5.88 -2.87
N ARG A 81 -12.50 -5.92 -3.96
CA ARG A 81 -12.55 -4.90 -5.03
C ARG A 81 -13.93 -4.70 -5.67
N SER A 82 -14.74 -5.75 -5.70
CA SER A 82 -16.09 -5.72 -6.27
C SER A 82 -17.18 -5.42 -5.24
N SER A 83 -16.84 -5.22 -3.95
CA SER A 83 -17.79 -4.96 -2.88
C SER A 83 -17.92 -3.47 -2.55
N PRO A 84 -19.00 -3.06 -1.87
CA PRO A 84 -19.15 -1.68 -1.37
C PRO A 84 -18.01 -1.22 -0.46
N ALA A 85 -17.38 -2.16 0.25
CA ALA A 85 -16.26 -1.89 1.14
C ALA A 85 -15.08 -1.24 0.39
N TYR A 86 -14.78 -1.67 -0.84
CA TYR A 86 -13.70 -1.08 -1.63
C TYR A 86 -13.99 0.37 -2.01
N ALA A 87 -15.24 0.71 -2.34
CA ALA A 87 -15.63 2.07 -2.67
C ALA A 87 -15.50 3.01 -1.46
N GLU A 88 -15.85 2.54 -0.26
CA GLU A 88 -15.66 3.31 0.98
C GLU A 88 -14.18 3.51 1.31
N VAL A 89 -13.35 2.46 1.15
CA VAL A 89 -11.90 2.60 1.30
C VAL A 89 -11.33 3.57 0.26
N ASP A 90 -11.79 3.53 -1.00
CA ASP A 90 -11.30 4.44 -2.04
C ASP A 90 -11.62 5.90 -1.72
N ALA A 91 -12.85 6.16 -1.27
CA ALA A 91 -13.28 7.49 -0.84
C ALA A 91 -12.51 7.98 0.39
N ALA A 92 -12.25 7.12 1.38
CA ALA A 92 -11.42 7.45 2.53
C ALA A 92 -9.97 7.71 2.12
N ALA A 93 -9.37 6.85 1.31
CA ALA A 93 -8.00 6.98 0.84
C ALA A 93 -7.79 8.34 0.14
N ARG A 94 -8.71 8.73 -0.75
CA ARG A 94 -8.64 10.03 -1.43
C ARG A 94 -8.70 11.22 -0.45
N ARG A 95 -9.50 11.14 0.62
CA ARG A 95 -9.58 12.21 1.64
C ARG A 95 -8.27 12.42 2.40
N TYR A 96 -7.48 11.36 2.58
CA TYR A 96 -6.14 11.44 3.19
C TYR A 96 -5.03 11.78 2.18
N GLY A 97 -5.38 11.99 0.91
CA GLY A 97 -4.45 12.40 -0.15
C GLY A 97 -3.68 11.24 -0.79
N PHE A 98 -4.25 10.04 -0.75
CA PHE A 98 -3.82 8.91 -1.59
C PHE A 98 -4.52 8.97 -2.95
N ASP A 99 -3.95 8.33 -3.98
CA ASP A 99 -4.57 8.27 -5.31
C ASP A 99 -5.84 7.40 -5.34
N GLY A 100 -6.05 6.57 -4.30
CA GLY A 100 -7.20 5.69 -4.12
C GLY A 100 -6.88 4.49 -3.24
N ALA A 101 -7.82 3.55 -3.12
CA ALA A 101 -7.69 2.36 -2.27
C ALA A 101 -6.44 1.54 -2.61
N ALA A 102 -6.17 1.32 -3.90
CA ALA A 102 -5.01 0.54 -4.35
C ALA A 102 -3.67 1.21 -3.98
N ASP A 103 -3.61 2.55 -4.00
CA ASP A 103 -2.39 3.27 -3.60
C ASP A 103 -2.18 3.23 -2.10
N TRP A 104 -3.26 3.41 -1.33
CA TRP A 104 -3.25 3.22 0.11
C TRP A 104 -2.75 1.82 0.49
N GLY A 105 -3.26 0.77 -0.14
CA GLY A 105 -2.85 -0.61 0.11
C GLY A 105 -1.36 -0.83 -0.11
N ARG A 106 -0.83 -0.39 -1.25
CA ARG A 106 0.62 -0.51 -1.55
C ARG A 106 1.49 0.25 -0.56
N LYS A 107 1.10 1.46 -0.16
CA LYS A 107 1.86 2.23 0.84
C LYS A 107 1.77 1.58 2.22
N ALA A 108 0.60 1.10 2.61
CA ALA A 108 0.40 0.33 3.84
C ALA A 108 1.28 -0.92 3.88
N ASP A 109 1.37 -1.66 2.77
CA ASP A 109 2.24 -2.83 2.61
C ASP A 109 3.73 -2.49 2.70
N ARG A 110 4.15 -1.28 2.32
CA ARG A 110 5.56 -0.86 2.48
C ARG A 110 5.86 -0.35 3.89
N ILE A 111 4.87 0.20 4.57
CA ILE A 111 5.00 0.77 5.92
C ILE A 111 4.87 -0.34 6.99
N SER A 112 3.88 -1.20 6.89
CA SER A 112 3.50 -2.12 7.96
C SER A 112 4.47 -3.29 8.25
N PRO A 113 5.16 -3.93 7.28
CA PRO A 113 5.98 -5.10 7.58
C PRO A 113 7.26 -4.77 8.35
N THR A 114 7.70 -3.51 8.40
CA THR A 114 9.01 -3.18 8.99
C THR A 114 9.11 -1.78 9.62
N SER A 115 8.06 -0.97 9.71
CA SER A 115 8.19 0.37 10.33
C SER A 115 7.48 0.53 11.68
N LEU A 116 6.44 -0.26 11.98
CA LEU A 116 5.66 -0.11 13.22
C LEU A 116 6.46 -0.48 14.49
N TRP A 117 7.33 -1.50 14.43
CA TRP A 117 8.29 -1.80 15.51
C TRP A 117 9.34 -0.68 15.71
N LYS A 118 9.81 -0.03 14.65
CA LYS A 118 10.83 1.04 14.69
C LYS A 118 10.25 2.39 15.16
N TRP A 119 8.96 2.66 14.89
CA TRP A 119 8.27 3.91 15.25
C TRP A 119 7.47 3.84 16.56
N SER A 120 7.48 2.70 17.25
CA SER A 120 6.89 2.53 18.59
C SER A 120 7.41 3.56 19.61
N GLY A 121 8.61 4.14 19.41
CA GLY A 121 9.15 5.24 20.21
C GLY A 121 8.64 6.65 19.86
N VAL A 122 8.04 6.85 18.69
CA VAL A 122 7.49 8.16 18.25
C VAL A 122 6.00 8.26 18.57
N VAL A 123 5.23 7.18 18.39
CA VAL A 123 3.81 7.13 18.76
C VAL A 123 3.62 7.28 20.28
N ARG A 124 4.59 6.83 21.10
CA ARG A 124 4.57 6.99 22.56
C ARG A 124 4.66 8.44 23.03
N ARG A 125 5.27 9.34 22.25
CA ARG A 125 5.42 10.77 22.59
C ARG A 125 4.24 11.64 22.16
N SER A 126 3.35 11.10 21.32
CA SER A 126 2.28 11.89 20.69
C SER A 126 0.87 11.53 21.19
N ARG A 127 0.74 10.62 22.18
CA ARG A 127 -0.55 10.31 22.81
C ARG A 127 -0.77 11.21 24.03
N PRO A 128 -1.88 11.98 24.12
CA PRO A 128 -2.34 12.46 25.41
C PRO A 128 -2.68 11.24 26.29
N ALA A 129 -2.29 11.31 27.57
CA ALA A 129 -2.43 10.22 28.52
C ALA A 129 -3.89 9.77 28.64
N TRP A 130 -4.21 8.59 28.09
CA TRP A 130 -5.47 7.92 28.38
C TRP A 130 -5.39 7.28 29.76
N PRO A 131 -6.39 7.47 30.64
CA PRO A 131 -6.41 6.87 31.96
C PRO A 131 -6.51 5.35 31.84
N ARG A 132 -5.73 4.64 32.66
CA ARG A 132 -5.83 3.19 32.79
C ARG A 132 -7.15 2.84 33.49
N PRO A 133 -7.92 1.86 33.00
CA PRO A 133 -9.01 1.33 33.81
C PRO A 133 -8.42 0.71 35.09
N ALA A 134 -9.09 1.00 36.20
CA ALA A 134 -8.74 0.54 37.55
C ALA A 134 -8.83 -0.99 37.67
#